data_AF-A0A519JTB9-F1
#
_entry.id   AF-A0A519JTB9-F1
#
_cell.length_a   1.000
_cell.length_b   1.000
_cell.length_c   1.000
_cell.angle_alpha   90.00
_cell.angle_beta   90.00
_cell.angle_gamma   90.00
#
_symmetry.space_group_name_H-M   'P 1'
#
loop_
_entity.id
_entity.type
_entity.pdbx_description
1 polymer ?
#
loop_
_entity_poly.entity_id
_entity_poly.type
_entity_poly.pdbx_seq_one_letter_code
_entity_poly.pdbx_strand_id
1 'polypeptide(L)' 'GAGDQYAAGLLLGLARGLSLEDAGKLGSLAASEVIAHWGPRPMVSLKTLAEEAGLVLG' A
#
# COMPACT_ATOMS: atom_id res chain seq x y z
N GLY A 1 8.92 11.40 0.18
CA GLY A 1 9.25 9.97 0.15
C GLY A 1 8.24 9.14 -0.64
N ALA A 2 7.74 9.62 -1.79
CA ALA A 2 6.87 8.80 -2.64
C ALA A 2 7.63 7.64 -3.29
N GLY A 3 8.87 7.89 -3.73
CA GLY A 3 9.76 6.84 -4.24
C GLY A 3 10.12 5.79 -3.18
N ASP A 4 10.40 6.21 -1.95
CA ASP A 4 10.71 5.28 -0.85
C ASP A 4 9.51 4.39 -0.52
N GLN A 5 8.30 4.95 -0.51
CA GLN A 5 7.08 4.18 -0.29
C GLN A 5 6.74 3.27 -1.47
N TYR A 6 7.01 3.69 -2.71
CA TYR A 6 6.92 2.81 -3.87
C TYR A 6 7.84 1.60 -3.72
N ALA A 7 9.11 1.84 -3.39
CA ALA A 7 10.09 0.78 -3.20
C ALA A 7 9.71 -0.14 -2.04
N ALA A 8 9.22 0.41 -0.92
CA ALA A 8 8.76 -0.39 0.22
C ALA A 8 7.58 -1.29 -0.15
N GLY A 9 6.57 -0.77 -0.87
CA GLY A 9 5.43 -1.56 -1.34
C GLY A 9 5.83 -2.63 -2.36
N LEU A 10 6.71 -2.30 -3.30
CA LEU A 10 7.22 -3.26 -4.28
C LEU A 10 7.99 -4.41 -3.60
N LEU A 11 8.90 -4.08 -2.70
CA LEU A 11 9.71 -5.07 -1.98
C LEU A 11 8.84 -5.95 -1.07
N LEU A 12 7.81 -5.37 -0.43
CA LEU A 12 6.84 -6.13 0.35
C LEU A 12 6.08 -7.14 -0.52
N GLY A 13 5.61 -6.71 -1.70
CA GLY A 13 4.91 -7.59 -2.63
C GLY A 13 5.78 -8.76 -3.10
N LEU A 14 7.03 -8.47 -3.48
CA LEU A 14 7.99 -9.50 -3.88
C LEU A 14 8.34 -10.46 -2.73
N ALA A 15 8.55 -9.96 -1.51
CA ALA A 15 8.83 -10.79 -0.34
C ALA A 15 7.65 -11.71 0.04
N ARG A 16 6.43 -11.39 -0.41
CA ARG A 16 5.22 -12.19 -0.22
C ARG A 16 4.90 -13.11 -1.40
N GLY A 17 5.76 -13.14 -2.43
CA GLY A 17 5.58 -14.00 -3.60
C GLY A 17 4.55 -13.49 -4.60
N LEU A 18 4.23 -12.19 -4.57
CA LEU A 18 3.36 -11.59 -5.58
C LEU A 18 4.04 -11.53 -6.95
N SER A 19 3.23 -11.45 -8.00
CA SER A 19 3.70 -11.13 -9.34
C SER A 19 4.34 -9.73 -9.36
N LEU A 20 5.22 -9.48 -10.33
CA LEU A 20 5.82 -8.14 -10.51
C LEU A 20 4.76 -7.07 -10.75
N GLU A 21 3.67 -7.42 -11.46
CA GLU A 21 2.56 -6.51 -11.72
C GLU A 21 1.85 -6.12 -10.42
N ASP A 22 1.53 -7.08 -9.56
CA ASP A 22 0.82 -6.83 -8.30
C ASP A 22 1.71 -6.14 -7.28
N ALA A 23 3.00 -6.47 -7.24
CA ALA A 23 3.97 -5.76 -6.42
C ALA A 23 4.12 -4.28 -6.87
N GLY A 24 4.09 -4.02 -8.18
CA GLY A 24 4.10 -2.65 -8.73
C GLY A 24 2.84 -1.84 -8.39
N LYS A 25 1.67 -2.50 -8.39
CA LYS A 25 0.41 -1.90 -7.91
C LYS A 25 0.50 -1.55 -6.43
N LEU A 26 1.07 -2.44 -5.60
CA LEU A 26 1.27 -2.21 -4.18
C LEU A 26 2.20 -1.01 -3.90
N GLY A 27 3.30 -0.91 -4.64
CA GLY A 27 4.19 0.25 -4.58
C GLY A 27 3.48 1.55 -4.98
N SER A 28 2.71 1.53 -6.06
CA SER A 28 1.98 2.72 -6.54
C SER A 28 0.93 3.19 -5.52
N LEU A 29 0.26 2.25 -4.84
CA LEU A 29 -0.68 2.55 -3.76
C LEU A 29 0.03 3.22 -2.58
N ALA A 30 1.15 2.64 -2.11
CA ALA A 30 1.94 3.19 -1.01
C ALA A 30 2.52 4.58 -1.34
N ALA A 31 2.95 4.80 -2.58
CA ALA A 31 3.41 6.10 -3.06
C ALA A 31 2.28 7.13 -3.15
N SER A 32 1.07 6.71 -3.51
CA SER A 32 -0.09 7.61 -3.60
C SER A 32 -0.58 8.04 -2.22
N GLU A 33 -0.54 7.15 -1.23
CA GLU A 33 -0.87 7.43 0.18
C GLU A 33 -0.01 8.56 0.79
N VAL A 34 1.28 8.60 0.45
CA VAL A 34 2.20 9.63 0.96
C VAL A 34 2.10 10.97 0.20
N ILE A 35 1.48 10.97 -0.98
CA ILE A 35 1.17 12.19 -1.74
C ILE A 35 -0.20 12.75 -1.31
N ALA A 36 -1.14 11.90 -0.92
CA ALA A 36 -2.51 12.29 -0.56
C ALA A 36 -2.65 12.88 0.86
N HIS A 37 -1.67 12.69 1.76
CA HIS A 37 -1.77 13.14 3.16
C HIS A 37 -1.01 14.44 3.46
N TRP A 38 -1.76 15.52 3.70
CA TRP A 38 -1.34 16.64 4.56
C TRP A 38 -1.68 16.30 6.01
N GLY A 39 -0.80 15.55 6.71
CA GLY A 39 -0.92 15.31 8.17
C GLY A 39 -0.76 13.83 8.62
N PRO A 40 -0.10 13.56 9.76
CA PRO A 40 0.54 12.28 10.10
C PRO A 40 -0.35 11.16 10.70
N ARG A 41 -1.67 11.19 10.52
CA ARG A 41 -2.55 10.11 11.05
C ARG A 41 -3.68 9.77 10.08
N PRO A 42 -3.71 8.55 9.53
CA PRO A 42 -4.91 7.98 8.93
C PRO A 42 -6.02 7.96 10.00
N MET A 43 -7.14 8.64 9.73
CA MET A 43 -8.34 8.67 10.60
C MET A 43 -9.22 7.42 10.44
N VAL A 44 -8.78 6.46 9.64
CA VAL A 44 -9.51 5.23 9.32
C VAL A 44 -8.59 4.03 9.48
N SER A 45 -9.12 2.99 10.13
CA SER A 45 -8.39 1.74 10.34
C SER A 45 -8.09 1.09 9.00
N LEU A 46 -6.83 0.76 8.75
CA LEU A 46 -6.38 0.04 7.54
C LEU A 46 -7.14 -1.29 7.34
N LYS A 47 -7.62 -1.89 8.43
CA LYS A 47 -8.48 -3.07 8.38
C LYS A 47 -9.82 -2.78 7.71
N THR A 48 -10.45 -1.64 8.04
CA THR A 48 -11.73 -1.23 7.46
C THR A 48 -11.58 -0.92 5.97
N LEU A 49 -10.49 -0.27 5.56
CA LEU A 49 -10.19 -0.02 4.15
C LEU A 49 -9.95 -1.30 3.36
N ALA A 50 -9.28 -2.29 3.97
CA ALA A 50 -9.07 -3.60 3.34
C ALA A 50 -10.39 -4.37 3.17
N GLU A 51 -11.28 -4.34 4.16
CA GLU A 51 -12.60 -4.97 4.11
C GLU A 51 -13.51 -4.32 3.04
N GLU A 52 -13.55 -2.98 2.96
CA GLU A 52 -14.32 -2.26 1.94
C GLU A 52 -13.82 -2.51 0.51
N ALA A 53 -12.51 -2.75 0.35
CA ALA A 53 -11.90 -3.10 -0.92
C ALA A 53 -12.05 -4.61 -1.28
N GLY A 54 -12.72 -5.40 -0.46
CA GLY A 54 -12.91 -6.84 -0.67
C GLY A 54 -11.66 -7.69 -0.40
N LEU A 55 -10.67 -7.13 0.32
CA LEU A 55 -9.43 -7.79 0.68
C LEU A 55 -9.57 -8.36 2.10
N VAL A 56 -9.83 -9.67 2.17
CA VAL A 56 -9.86 -10.39 3.45
C VAL A 56 -8.42 -10.55 3.96
N LEU A 57 -8.03 -9.74 4.94
CA LEU A 57 -6.84 -9.97 5.76
C LEU A 57 -7.22 -10.97 6.85
N GLY A 58 -6.90 -12.25 6.62
CA GLY A 58 -7.03 -13.32 7.61
C GLY A 58 -6.14 -13.14 8.83
#